data_AF-Q5W5Q8-F1
#
_entry.id   AF-Q5W5Q8-F1
#
_cell.length_a   1.000
_cell.length_b   1.000
_cell.length_c   1.000
_cell.angle_alpha   90.00
_cell.angle_beta   90.00
_cell.angle_gamma   90.00
#
_symmetry.space_group_name_H-M   'P 1'
#
loop_
_entity.id
_entity.type
_entity.pdbx_description
1 polymer ?
#
loop_
_entity_poly.entity_id
_entity_poly.type
_entity_poly.pdbx_seq_one_letter_code
_entity_poly.pdbx_strand_id
1 'polypeptide(L)'
;EEGVKYAESWNKDQAQLQALKAQMDTVCRPNAQILDSAVRDKAVKPKVKLSSVKQAGGNHPAVLMCSAYEFYPKKIKVSWLRDGKLMTTDVTSTMEMANGN
;
A
#
# COMPACT_ATOMS: atom_id res chain seq x y z
N GLU A 1 -0.45 25.35 24.30
CA GLU A 1 -0.92 26.73 24.04
C GLU A 1 -0.42 27.32 22.72
N GLU A 2 0.80 27.03 22.26
CA GLU A 2 1.36 27.64 21.03
C GLU A 2 0.52 27.39 19.77
N GLY A 3 0.02 26.17 19.57
CA GLY A 3 -0.85 25.85 18.43
C GLY A 3 -2.12 26.71 18.37
N VAL A 4 -2.65 27.13 19.53
CA VAL A 4 -3.82 28.02 19.61
C VAL A 4 -3.43 29.43 19.14
N LYS A 5 -2.29 29.96 19.59
CA LYS A 5 -1.79 31.29 19.17
C LYS A 5 -1.53 31.34 17.67
N TYR A 6 -0.95 30.29 17.09
CA TYR A 6 -0.76 30.21 15.64
C TYR A 6 -2.10 30.14 14.90
N ALA A 7 -3.04 29.32 15.36
CA ALA A 7 -4.36 29.23 14.75
C ALA A 7 -5.10 30.58 14.78
N GLU A 8 -5.11 31.28 15.92
CA GLU A 8 -5.71 32.61 16.06
C GLU A 8 -5.07 33.64 15.13
N SER A 9 -3.75 33.57 14.92
CA SER A 9 -3.06 34.44 13.98
C SER A 9 -3.44 34.13 12.53
N TRP A 10 -3.44 32.86 12.14
CA TRP A 10 -3.77 32.43 10.77
C TRP A 10 -5.25 32.66 10.44
N ASN A 11 -6.14 32.48 11.41
CA ASN A 11 -7.59 32.66 11.21
C ASN A 11 -8.00 34.13 10.97
N LYS A 12 -7.12 35.10 11.22
CA LYS A 12 -7.38 36.53 10.95
C LYS A 12 -7.24 36.88 9.47
N ASP A 13 -6.49 36.12 8.69
CA ASP A 13 -6.32 36.36 7.25
C ASP A 13 -7.44 35.69 6.45
N GLN A 14 -8.52 36.44 6.24
CA GLN A 14 -9.67 35.94 5.47
C GLN A 14 -9.33 35.67 4.00
N ALA A 15 -8.39 36.40 3.40
CA ALA A 15 -8.01 36.20 2.01
C ALA A 15 -7.30 34.85 1.82
N GLN A 16 -6.37 34.52 2.72
CA GLN A 16 -5.71 33.22 2.74
C GLN A 16 -6.68 32.07 3.01
N LEU A 17 -7.62 32.24 3.94
CA LEU A 17 -8.63 31.21 4.22
C LEU A 17 -9.52 30.93 3.00
N GLN A 18 -9.95 31.96 2.27
CA GLN A 18 -10.75 31.79 1.06
C GLN A 18 -9.93 31.14 -0.06
N ALA A 19 -8.66 31.54 -0.24
CA ALA A 19 -7.76 30.91 -1.20
C ALA A 19 -7.53 29.43 -0.89
N LEU A 20 -7.28 29.06 0.38
CA LEU A 20 -7.10 27.67 0.80
C LEU A 20 -8.35 26.82 0.53
N LYS A 21 -9.54 27.35 0.81
CA LYS A 21 -10.81 26.67 0.50
C LYS A 21 -10.96 26.43 -1.01
N ALA A 22 -10.60 27.43 -1.82
CA ALA A 22 -10.67 27.32 -3.28
C ALA A 22 -9.66 26.32 -3.87
N GLN A 23 -8.61 25.93 -3.14
CA GLN A 23 -7.63 24.94 -3.62
C GLN A 23 -8.25 23.57 -3.91
N MET A 24 -9.36 23.21 -3.24
CA MET A 24 -10.06 21.96 -3.52
C MET A 24 -10.43 21.85 -5.01
N ASP A 25 -11.03 22.90 -5.58
CA ASP A 25 -11.55 22.89 -6.94
C ASP A 25 -10.56 23.44 -7.97
N THR A 26 -9.62 24.28 -7.53
CA THR A 26 -8.61 24.88 -8.44
C THR A 26 -7.33 24.06 -8.54
N VAL A 27 -7.01 23.23 -7.53
CA VAL A 27 -5.76 22.45 -7.46
C VAL A 27 -6.05 20.97 -7.28
N CYS A 28 -6.71 20.56 -6.20
CA CYS A 28 -6.81 19.15 -5.82
C CYS A 28 -7.63 18.33 -6.83
N ARG A 29 -8.86 18.74 -7.13
CA ARG A 29 -9.76 18.03 -8.05
C ARG A 29 -9.20 17.91 -9.47
N PRO A 30 -8.76 19.00 -10.15
CA PRO A 30 -8.24 18.88 -11.51
C PRO A 30 -6.96 18.04 -11.56
N ASN A 31 -6.03 18.21 -10.61
CA ASN A 31 -4.81 17.40 -10.58
C ASN A 31 -5.10 15.92 -10.28
N ALA A 32 -6.05 15.64 -9.38
CA ALA A 32 -6.49 14.28 -9.12
C ALA A 32 -7.08 13.65 -10.38
N GLN A 33 -7.94 14.35 -11.13
CA GLN A 33 -8.51 13.87 -12.39
C GLN A 33 -7.43 13.58 -13.46
N ILE A 34 -6.43 14.46 -13.59
CA ILE A 34 -5.32 14.28 -14.53
C ILE A 34 -4.50 13.02 -14.20
N LEU A 35 -4.29 12.75 -12.91
CA LEU A 35 -3.48 11.63 -12.44
C LEU A 35 -4.28 10.36 -12.15
N ASP A 36 -5.61 10.39 -12.21
CA ASP A 36 -6.48 9.35 -11.68
C ASP A 36 -6.20 8.00 -12.36
N SER A 37 -6.13 7.96 -13.69
CA SER A 37 -5.87 6.72 -14.43
C SER A 37 -4.46 6.16 -14.18
N ALA A 38 -3.46 7.04 -14.05
CA ALA A 38 -2.08 6.65 -13.76
C ALA A 38 -1.91 6.00 -12.38
N VAL A 39 -2.87 6.22 -11.47
CA VAL A 39 -2.88 5.67 -10.11
C VAL A 39 -3.91 4.55 -9.96
N ARG A 40 -5.16 4.77 -10.34
CA ARG A 40 -6.27 3.82 -10.12
C ARG A 40 -6.33 2.69 -11.12
N ASP A 41 -6.07 2.98 -12.39
CA ASP A 41 -6.17 1.99 -13.46
C ASP A 41 -4.84 1.25 -13.65
N LYS A 42 -3.75 1.77 -13.08
CA LYS A 42 -2.45 1.10 -13.08
C LYS A 42 -2.59 -0.24 -12.36
N ALA A 43 -2.26 -1.30 -13.07
CA ALA A 43 -2.18 -2.65 -12.51
C ALA A 43 -0.90 -3.32 -13.01
N VAL A 44 -0.12 -3.84 -12.07
CA VAL A 44 1.12 -4.55 -12.37
C VAL A 44 1.00 -5.95 -11.78
N LYS A 45 1.19 -6.97 -12.62
CA LYS A 45 1.13 -8.36 -12.20
C LYS A 45 2.31 -8.70 -11.27
N PRO A 46 2.10 -9.47 -10.19
CA PRO A 46 3.18 -9.88 -9.32
C PRO A 46 4.17 -10.78 -10.04
N LYS A 47 5.45 -10.60 -9.73
CA LYS A 47 6.48 -11.61 -9.95
C LYS A 47 6.47 -12.56 -8.76
N VAL A 48 6.22 -13.84 -9.02
CA VAL A 48 6.09 -14.86 -7.98
C VAL A 48 7.30 -15.80 -8.01
N LYS A 49 7.91 -16.03 -6.85
CA LYS A 49 8.97 -17.00 -6.66
C LYS A 49 8.57 -17.99 -5.57
N LEU A 50 8.57 -19.27 -5.92
CA LEU A 50 8.40 -20.38 -4.98
C LEU A 50 9.78 -20.91 -4.60
N SER A 51 10.05 -21.10 -3.31
CA SER A 51 11.34 -21.59 -2.82
C SER A 51 11.15 -22.52 -1.62
N SER A 52 12.00 -23.55 -1.53
CA SER A 52 12.11 -24.36 -0.32
C SER A 52 13.14 -23.70 0.60
N VAL A 53 12.75 -23.41 1.83
CA VAL A 53 13.58 -22.69 2.80
C VAL A 53 13.71 -23.51 4.07
N LYS A 54 14.93 -23.67 4.57
CA LYS A 54 15.21 -24.21 5.90
C LYS A 54 15.54 -23.06 6.84
N GLN A 55 14.99 -23.06 8.04
CA GLN A 55 15.37 -22.07 9.05
C GLN A 55 16.83 -22.29 9.47
N ALA A 56 17.55 -21.19 9.71
CA ALA A 56 18.94 -21.25 10.15
C ALA A 56 19.05 -21.96 11.51
N GLY A 57 19.86 -23.02 11.58
CA GLY A 57 20.15 -23.77 12.82
C GLY A 57 19.20 -24.92 13.17
N GLY A 58 18.23 -25.29 12.31
CA GLY A 58 17.17 -26.24 12.69
C GLY A 58 17.22 -27.61 11.98
N ASN A 59 17.02 -28.67 12.78
CA ASN A 59 16.64 -30.03 12.35
C ASN A 59 15.21 -30.12 11.78
N HIS A 60 14.55 -28.99 11.53
CA HIS A 60 13.16 -28.92 11.09
C HIS A 60 13.03 -29.16 9.58
N PRO A 61 11.90 -29.74 9.13
CA PRO A 61 11.60 -29.88 7.71
C PRO A 61 11.61 -28.53 7.00
N ALA A 62 12.01 -28.53 5.72
CA ALA A 62 11.96 -27.32 4.91
C ALA A 62 10.51 -26.87 4.70
N VAL A 63 10.28 -25.56 4.72
CA VAL A 63 8.99 -24.95 4.42
C VAL A 63 8.97 -24.40 2.99
N LEU A 64 7.79 -24.33 2.39
CA LEU A 64 7.62 -23.63 1.11
C LEU A 64 7.36 -22.15 1.37
N MET A 65 8.15 -21.30 0.74
CA MET A 65 8.00 -19.86 0.77
C MET A 65 7.57 -19.36 -0.60
N CYS A 66 6.39 -18.75 -0.65
CA CYS A 66 5.90 -18.03 -1.82
C CYS A 66 6.18 -16.55 -1.61
N SER A 67 7.00 -15.96 -2.48
CA SER A 67 7.31 -14.54 -2.44
C SER A 67 6.73 -13.85 -3.68
N ALA A 68 5.92 -12.82 -3.47
CA ALA A 68 5.29 -12.02 -4.51
C ALA A 68 5.83 -10.59 -4.48
N TYR A 69 6.34 -10.11 -5.62
CA TYR A 69 7.04 -8.83 -5.73
C TYR A 69 6.51 -7.98 -6.89
N GLU A 70 6.82 -6.69 -6.84
CA GLU A 70 6.62 -5.74 -7.95
C GLU A 70 5.17 -5.71 -8.50
N PHE A 71 4.19 -5.85 -7.61
CA PHE A 71 2.78 -5.74 -7.96
C PHE A 71 2.19 -4.42 -7.49
N TYR A 72 1.16 -3.99 -8.19
CA TYR A 72 0.36 -2.83 -7.84
C TYR A 72 -1.09 -3.06 -8.31
N PRO A 73 -2.12 -2.67 -7.53
CA PRO A 73 -2.07 -1.99 -6.22
C PRO A 73 -1.68 -2.92 -5.06
N LYS A 74 -1.55 -2.38 -3.83
CA LYS A 74 -1.08 -3.10 -2.62
C LYS A 74 -1.89 -4.37 -2.29
N LYS A 75 -3.18 -4.43 -2.63
CA LYS A 75 -4.03 -5.56 -2.23
C LYS A 75 -3.72 -6.79 -3.09
N ILE A 76 -3.34 -7.88 -2.44
CA ILE A 76 -3.10 -9.20 -3.06
C ILE A 76 -3.76 -10.30 -2.23
N LYS A 77 -4.09 -11.42 -2.87
CA LYS A 77 -4.52 -12.65 -2.21
C LYS A 77 -3.63 -13.80 -2.65
N VAL A 78 -3.02 -14.48 -1.69
CA VAL A 78 -2.18 -15.66 -1.93
C VAL A 78 -2.82 -16.86 -1.23
N SER A 79 -2.86 -18.00 -1.92
CA SER A 79 -3.44 -19.23 -1.39
C SER A 79 -2.58 -20.42 -1.77
N TRP A 80 -2.51 -21.41 -0.90
CA TRP A 80 -1.81 -22.67 -1.16
C TRP A 80 -2.82 -23.76 -1.50
N LEU A 81 -2.45 -24.60 -2.47
CA LEU A 81 -3.22 -25.77 -2.85
C LEU A 81 -2.33 -27.01 -2.70
N ARG A 82 -2.89 -28.09 -2.19
CA ARG A 82 -2.29 -29.43 -2.19
C ARG A 82 -3.23 -30.34 -2.97
N ASP A 83 -2.75 -30.89 -4.08
CA ASP A 83 -3.55 -31.73 -4.97
C ASP A 83 -4.89 -31.08 -5.39
N GLY A 84 -4.83 -29.77 -5.67
CA GLY A 84 -6.00 -28.97 -6.04
C GLY A 84 -6.93 -28.57 -4.89
N LYS A 85 -6.68 -29.01 -3.65
CA LYS A 85 -7.48 -28.64 -2.47
C LYS A 85 -6.85 -27.46 -1.73
N LEU A 86 -7.66 -26.48 -1.34
CA LEU A 86 -7.22 -25.30 -0.60
C LEU A 86 -6.66 -25.70 0.77
N MET A 87 -5.45 -25.24 1.06
CA MET A 87 -4.80 -25.40 2.35
C MET A 87 -5.07 -24.16 3.21
N THR A 88 -5.66 -24.36 4.39
CA THR A 88 -5.91 -23.29 5.38
C THR A 88 -5.15 -23.48 6.68
N THR A 89 -4.62 -24.69 6.93
CA THR A 89 -3.79 -25.00 8.09
C THR A 89 -2.31 -24.84 7.75
N ASP A 90 -1.50 -24.47 8.73
CA ASP A 90 -0.03 -24.36 8.60
C ASP A 90 0.46 -23.39 7.51
N VAL A 91 -0.36 -22.39 7.18
CA VAL A 91 -0.01 -21.30 6.27
C VAL A 91 0.12 -20.01 7.07
N THR A 92 1.23 -19.31 6.89
CA THR A 92 1.46 -17.97 7.42
C THR A 92 1.71 -16.99 6.28
N SER A 93 1.45 -15.70 6.53
CA SER A 93 1.68 -14.64 5.56
C SER A 93 2.23 -13.42 6.29
N THR A 94 3.12 -12.70 5.63
CA THR A 94 3.64 -11.41 6.10
C THR A 94 2.79 -10.27 5.55
N MET A 95 2.81 -9.11 6.23
CA MET A 95 2.20 -7.90 5.69
C MET A 95 2.91 -7.47 4.39
N GLU A 96 2.18 -6.87 3.47
CA GLU A 96 2.76 -6.33 2.24
C GLU A 96 3.56 -5.04 2.55
N MET A 97 4.77 -4.97 2.01
CA MET A 97 5.68 -3.84 2.18
C MET A 97 5.77 -3.04 0.87
N ALA A 98 5.63 -1.72 0.97
CA ALA A 98 5.83 -0.83 -0.16
C ALA A 98 7.33 -0.71 -0.47
N ASN A 99 7.68 -0.85 -1.74
CA ASN A 99 9.05 -0.68 -2.25
C ASN A 99 9.34 0.77 -2.73
N GLY A 100 8.32 1.62 -2.85
CA GLY A 100 8.45 3.05 -3.12
C GLY A 100 8.75 3.43 -4.57
N ASN A 101 8.54 2.52 -5.53
CA ASN A 101 8.72 2.76 -6.96
C ASN A 101 7.41 3.01 -7.72
#